data_AF-A0A2D9C8S5-F1
#
_entry.id   AF-A0A2D9C8S5-F1
#
_cell.length_a   1.000
_cell.length_b   1.000
_cell.length_c   1.000
_cell.angle_alpha   90.00
_cell.angle_beta   90.00
_cell.angle_gamma   90.00
#
_symmetry.space_group_name_H-M   'P 1'
#
loop_
_entity.id
_entity.type
_entity.pdbx_description
1 polymer ?
#
loop_
_entity_poly.entity_id
_entity_poly.type
_entity_poly.pdbx_seq_one_letter_code
_entity_poly.pdbx_strand_id
1 'polypeptide(L)'
;MKIKSSRTYMQKIVDIINQLSDNHPKIPLGKHIDTALDGEDIWSLTNNKFYSLLKNYQSKLNTVDLSDDNFEVDKIIRDGMDLSFDEDEFY
;
A
#
# COMPACT_ATOMS: atom_id res chain seq x y z
N MET A 1 10.72 37.87 -7.57
CA MET A 1 10.56 36.43 -7.86
C MET A 1 10.65 35.68 -6.54
N LYS A 2 9.54 35.15 -6.00
CA LYS A 2 9.58 34.35 -4.76
C LYS A 2 10.11 32.96 -5.11
N ILE A 3 11.30 32.61 -4.63
CA ILE A 3 11.85 31.26 -4.76
C ILE A 3 10.93 30.35 -3.94
N LYS A 4 10.20 29.43 -4.60
CA LYS A 4 9.40 28.43 -3.91
C LYS A 4 10.38 27.47 -3.23
N SER A 5 10.56 27.61 -1.92
CA SER A 5 11.43 26.70 -1.15
C SER A 5 10.99 25.27 -1.41
N SER A 6 11.95 24.43 -1.83
CA SER A 6 11.77 22.98 -1.90
C SER A 6 11.26 22.47 -0.54
N ARG A 7 10.20 21.65 -0.54
CA ARG A 7 9.68 21.05 0.70
C ARG A 7 10.75 20.13 1.30
N THR A 8 10.98 20.28 2.61
CA THR A 8 11.89 19.41 3.35
C THR A 8 11.31 17.99 3.46
N TYR A 9 12.14 16.99 3.72
CA TYR A 9 11.64 15.63 3.96
C TYR A 9 10.72 15.55 5.17
N MET A 10 10.97 16.33 6.23
CA MET A 10 10.08 16.38 7.40
C MET A 10 8.67 16.86 7.02
N GLN A 11 8.55 17.90 6.20
CA GLN A 11 7.25 18.36 5.72
C GLN A 11 6.54 17.25 4.93
N LYS A 12 7.26 16.56 4.04
CA LYS A 12 6.70 15.46 3.26
C LYS A 12 6.28 14.26 4.12
N ILE A 13 7.02 13.98 5.20
CA ILE A 13 6.68 12.93 6.18
C ILE A 13 5.37 13.27 6.91
N VAL A 14 5.23 14.51 7.38
CA VAL A 14 3.98 14.96 8.02
C VAL A 14 2.82 14.85 7.05
N ASP A 15 3.00 15.29 5.81
CA ASP A 15 1.97 15.23 4.77
C ASP A 15 1.49 13.79 4.53
N ILE A 16 2.41 12.82 4.39
CA ILE A 16 2.01 11.43 4.13
C ILE A 16 1.40 10.74 5.35
N ILE A 17 1.85 11.06 6.56
CA ILE A 17 1.25 10.56 7.80
C ILE A 17 -0.20 11.03 7.94
N ASN A 18 -0.46 12.31 7.64
CA ASN A 18 -1.82 12.85 7.64
C ASN A 18 -2.68 12.12 6.58
N GLN A 19 -2.18 11.95 5.36
CA GLN A 19 -2.91 11.23 4.31
C GLN A 19 -3.23 9.78 4.69
N LEU A 20 -2.30 9.05 5.30
CA LEU A 20 -2.55 7.68 5.76
C LEU A 20 -3.66 7.64 6.80
N SER A 21 -3.63 8.58 7.76
CA SER A 21 -4.61 8.66 8.83
C SER A 21 -5.99 9.09 8.32
N ASP A 22 -6.04 10.02 7.38
CA ASP A 22 -7.28 10.55 6.79
C ASP A 22 -7.94 9.52 5.86
N ASN A 23 -7.14 8.82 5.03
CA ASN A 23 -7.66 7.86 4.06
C ASN A 23 -8.02 6.51 4.69
N HIS A 24 -7.35 6.12 5.77
CA HIS A 24 -7.57 4.83 6.43
C HIS A 24 -7.82 5.01 7.94
N PRO A 25 -8.88 5.75 8.35
CA PRO A 25 -9.10 6.16 9.75
C PRO A 25 -9.34 5.00 10.72
N LYS A 26 -9.62 3.79 10.20
CA LYS A 26 -9.77 2.56 11.00
C LYS A 26 -8.44 1.92 11.39
N ILE A 27 -7.34 2.30 10.72
CA ILE A 27 -6.00 1.79 10.99
C ILE A 27 -5.28 2.80 11.90
N PRO A 28 -4.82 2.40 13.10
CA PRO A 28 -4.08 3.31 13.97
C PRO A 28 -2.77 3.77 13.33
N LEU A 29 -2.37 5.03 13.56
CA LEU A 29 -1.12 5.60 13.07
C LEU A 29 0.11 4.72 13.36
N GLY A 30 0.19 4.18 14.58
CA GLY A 30 1.30 3.29 14.96
C GLY A 30 1.42 2.07 14.04
N LYS A 31 0.29 1.49 13.61
CA LYS A 31 0.26 0.34 12.70
C LYS A 31 0.72 0.72 11.29
N HIS A 32 0.35 1.91 10.81
CA HIS A 32 0.87 2.42 9.53
C HIS A 32 2.40 2.55 9.55
N ILE A 33 2.94 3.15 10.61
CA ILE A 33 4.38 3.35 10.76
C ILE A 33 5.11 2.01 10.89
N ASP A 34 4.66 1.14 11.78
CA ASP A 34 5.27 -0.18 12.02
C ASP A 34 5.30 -1.02 10.74
N THR A 35 4.19 -1.07 10.01
CA THR A 35 4.10 -1.80 8.72
C THR A 35 4.97 -1.17 7.64
N ALA A 36 5.09 0.15 7.60
CA ALA A 36 5.95 0.82 6.63
C ALA A 36 7.44 0.58 6.91
N LEU A 37 7.80 0.44 8.18
CA LEU A 37 9.18 0.21 8.61
C LEU A 37 9.59 -1.26 8.50
N ASP A 38 8.67 -2.22 8.69
CA ASP A 38 8.90 -3.65 8.45
C ASP A 38 10.26 -4.17 8.98
N GLY A 39 10.56 -3.88 10.24
CA GLY A 39 11.80 -4.31 10.91
C GLY A 39 13.05 -3.46 10.63
N GLU A 40 12.94 -2.33 9.93
CA GLU A 40 14.05 -1.39 9.75
C GLU A 40 14.53 -0.80 11.09
N ASP A 41 15.85 -0.59 11.22
CA ASP A 41 16.44 0.03 12.41
C ASP A 41 16.19 1.55 12.42
N ILE A 42 15.30 1.98 13.32
CA ILE A 42 14.87 3.38 13.44
C ILE A 42 16.04 4.32 13.78
N TRP A 43 17.07 3.84 14.50
CA TRP A 43 18.19 4.70 14.92
C TRP A 43 19.06 5.15 13.74
N SER A 44 19.13 4.37 12.67
CA SER A 44 19.93 4.66 11.47
C SER A 44 19.11 5.26 10.32
N LEU A 45 17.80 5.44 10.51
CA LEU A 45 16.87 5.84 9.47
C LEU A 45 16.97 7.34 9.14
N THR A 46 17.39 7.62 7.91
CA THR A 46 17.43 8.99 7.40
C THR A 46 16.03 9.47 7.00
N ASN A 47 15.76 10.77 7.10
CA ASN A 47 14.46 11.35 6.74
C ASN A 47 14.00 11.02 5.31
N ASN A 48 14.92 10.91 4.34
CA ASN A 48 14.56 10.55 2.97
C ASN A 48 14.19 9.06 2.83
N LYS A 49 14.87 8.17 3.55
CA LYS A 49 14.54 6.74 3.57
C LYS A 49 13.22 6.52 4.29
N PHE A 50 12.99 7.18 5.43
CA PHE A 50 11.74 7.09 6.16
C PHE A 50 10.55 7.54 5.30
N TYR A 51 10.67 8.69 4.65
CA TYR A 51 9.67 9.16 3.69
C TYR A 51 9.42 8.16 2.56
N SER A 52 10.47 7.54 2.03
CA SER A 52 10.35 6.58 0.92
C SER A 52 9.64 5.29 1.35
N LEU A 53 9.91 4.80 2.57
CA LEU A 53 9.22 3.65 3.14
C LEU A 53 7.73 3.92 3.34
N LEU A 54 7.36 5.05 3.96
CA LEU A 54 5.98 5.49 4.11
C LEU A 54 5.27 5.60 2.76
N LYS A 55 5.95 6.15 1.75
CA LYS A 55 5.42 6.28 0.39
C LYS A 55 5.18 4.93 -0.28
N ASN A 56 6.12 4.01 -0.13
CA ASN A 56 5.98 2.66 -0.67
C ASN A 56 4.83 1.91 0.00
N TYR A 57 4.71 2.04 1.33
CA TYR A 57 3.60 1.48 2.08
C TYR A 57 2.24 2.04 1.63
N GLN A 58 2.11 3.36 1.54
CA GLN A 58 0.89 4.01 1.06
C GLN A 58 0.50 3.52 -0.34
N SER A 59 1.45 3.42 -1.27
CA SER A 59 1.18 2.88 -2.61
C SER A 59 0.67 1.43 -2.56
N LYS A 60 1.27 0.57 -1.75
CA LYS A 60 0.81 -0.82 -1.58
C LYS A 60 -0.59 -0.88 -0.98
N LEU A 61 -0.85 -0.07 0.05
CA LEU A 61 -2.15 -0.01 0.72
C LEU A 61 -3.24 0.44 -0.24
N ASN A 62 -2.98 1.47 -1.05
CA ASN A 62 -3.91 1.94 -2.08
C ASN A 62 -4.16 0.87 -3.16
N THR A 63 -3.14 0.08 -3.55
CA THR A 63 -3.34 -1.02 -4.50
C THR A 63 -4.24 -2.11 -3.92
N VAL A 64 -4.08 -2.44 -2.63
CA VAL A 64 -4.95 -3.41 -1.94
C VAL A 64 -6.38 -2.87 -1.82
N ASP A 65 -6.54 -1.61 -1.45
CA ASP A 65 -7.85 -0.94 -1.34
C ASP A 65 -8.58 -0.90 -2.70
N LEU A 66 -7.86 -0.59 -3.78
CA LEU A 66 -8.39 -0.66 -5.15
C LEU A 66 -8.70 -2.09 -5.62
N SER A 67 -8.07 -3.10 -5.01
CA SER A 67 -8.41 -4.50 -5.26
C SER A 67 -9.62 -4.95 -4.43
N ASP A 68 -9.89 -4.41 -3.26
CA ASP A 68 -11.07 -4.81 -2.48
C ASP A 68 -12.41 -4.33 -3.10
N ASP A 69 -12.40 -3.22 -3.84
CA ASP A 69 -13.62 -2.69 -4.48
C ASP A 69 -13.99 -3.34 -5.83
N ASN A 70 -13.09 -4.14 -6.44
CA ASN A 70 -13.33 -4.71 -7.78
C ASN A 70 -12.46 -5.92 -8.16
N PHE A 71 -11.67 -6.50 -7.25
CA PHE A 71 -10.93 -7.72 -7.55
C PHE A 71 -11.95 -8.85 -7.56
N GLU A 72 -12.39 -9.19 -8.77
CA GLU A 72 -13.24 -10.33 -9.06
C GLU A 72 -12.52 -11.65 -8.69
N VAL A 73 -12.27 -11.89 -7.40
CA VAL A 73 -11.96 -13.22 -6.84
C VAL A 73 -13.05 -14.18 -7.29
N ASP A 74 -14.31 -13.73 -7.32
CA ASP A 74 -15.43 -14.48 -7.84
C ASP A 74 -15.29 -14.85 -9.33
N LYS A 75 -14.63 -14.03 -10.15
CA LYS A 75 -14.35 -14.37 -11.56
C LYS A 75 -13.20 -15.34 -11.70
N ILE A 76 -12.15 -15.22 -10.88
CA ILE A 76 -11.06 -16.20 -10.88
C ILE A 76 -11.57 -17.57 -10.38
N ILE A 77 -12.46 -17.60 -9.39
CA ILE A 77 -13.09 -18.83 -8.90
C ILE A 77 -14.09 -19.38 -9.94
N ARG A 78 -14.90 -18.53 -10.57
CA ARG A 78 -15.85 -18.95 -11.62
C ARG A 78 -15.14 -19.44 -12.89
N ASP A 79 -14.14 -18.72 -13.37
CA ASP A 79 -13.32 -19.13 -14.52
C ASP A 79 -12.48 -20.38 -14.18
N GLY A 80 -12.12 -20.59 -12.91
CA GLY A 80 -11.48 -21.83 -12.44
C GLY A 80 -12.43 -23.03 -12.33
N MET A 81 -13.73 -22.81 -12.07
CA MET A 81 -14.77 -23.86 -12.08
C MET A 81 -15.24 -24.23 -13.48
N ASP A 82 -15.11 -23.33 -14.46
CA ASP A 82 -15.47 -23.60 -15.86
C ASP A 82 -14.39 -24.42 -16.61
N LEU A 83 -13.20 -24.56 -16.01
CA LEU A 83 -12.09 -25.35 -16.55
C LEU A 83 -12.09 -26.82 -16.06
N SER A 84 -13.08 -27.25 -15.28
CA SER A 84 -13.16 -28.62 -14.73
C SER A 84 -14.17 -29.53 -15.42
N PHE A 85 -14.49 -29.29 -16.69
CA PHE A 85 -15.31 -30.20 -17.49
C PHE A 85 -14.65 -30.49 -18.83
N ASP A 86 -13.58 -31.29 -18.81
CA ASP A 86 -13.13 -32.12 -19.95
C ASP A 86 -12.42 -33.35 -19.38
N GLU A 87 -13.09 -34.07 -18.46
CA GLU A 87 -12.91 -35.52 -18.35
C GLU A 87 -13.93 -36.14 -19.30
N ASP A 88 -13.50 -36.53 -20.50
CA ASP A 88 -14.01 -37.68 -21.28
C ASP A 88 -13.50 -37.62 -22.73
N GLU A 89 -12.29 -38.14 -23.00
CA GLU A 89 -12.00 -38.84 -24.26
C GLU A 89 -10.64 -39.58 -24.19
N PHE A 90 -10.66 -40.79 -23.62
CA PHE A 90 -9.70 -41.84 -23.97
C PHE A 90 -10.46 -43.16 -24.05
N TYR A 91 -10.89 -43.52 -25.27
CA TYR A 91 -11.17 -44.91 -25.67
C TYR A 91 -9.88 -45.56 -26.15
#